data_AF-A0A7C3VKQ5-F1
#
_entry.id   AF-A0A7C3VKQ5-F1
#
_cell.length_a   1.000
_cell.length_b   1.000
_cell.length_c   1.000
_cell.angle_alpha   90.00
_cell.angle_beta   90.00
_cell.angle_gamma   90.00
#
_symmetry.space_group_name_H-M   'P 1'
#
loop_
_entity.id
_entity.type
_entity.pdbx_description
1 polymer ?
#
loop_
_entity_poly.entity_id
_entity_poly.type
_entity_poly.pdbx_seq_one_letter_code
_entity_poly.pdbx_strand_id
1 'polypeptide(L)'
;MKFNIIATLMALLLSTSAFAYVDVTYHFNVPNVEVSAYNINNAAGSSVSGFSGSFPNGMSTTNGQLTIRFPDSLATQYGYAVYYVSPGYVPLEAIATWHSGGNPQAFQQDFNLQFNKIGECRSVIDEFTVVNTAQPNVPVIINMDAALDANLRSAFSLTDNNLEYIPPQYRDEYYSADIEVVLTVYNSGNALVSEQRQNFTLFADETQPVSFTWTPTFNGQYRAVVTTSVVDDQCSSTVPATTEKSFTVDDSLPQNECYTILNDLKATPELPVVGDTVTVTFTKLSNHANNVPYGSPGYALTPIPTELTTKVQAPNGLIVDSTSVLAANPTNSNPVEYQFTFNATQPGLHRITVSGEGSSVLCNGLPNPVETIVLDTSVQAERTYAVTFQLADATTGAKIEGAVIQMDGKFAQTDANGIATVSALESGTYGYVITHGSYLTLSGSTTITDSDQTIFLTMQPGTGVITPVPQPEQPAQAKEDPEFGISIGSVRIGDAFNQYAGADVPVYLTFSNSGDRQLEDVKATVVIQDLAVRDSIGPFDLRRNEQRSELLLLQLDESVQPGLYPVRITLYSEETSRVIYREIEVLE
;
A
#
# COMPACT_ATOMS: atom_id res chain seq x y z
N MET A 1 32.27 23.26 -84.97
CA MET A 1 32.16 21.96 -84.28
C MET A 1 31.44 22.20 -82.97
N LYS A 2 30.26 21.59 -82.81
CA LYS A 2 29.37 21.73 -81.66
C LYS A 2 29.92 20.92 -80.48
N PHE A 3 30.01 21.50 -79.30
CA PHE A 3 30.06 20.75 -78.04
C PHE A 3 28.86 21.17 -77.20
N ASN A 4 28.05 20.16 -76.85
CA ASN A 4 26.80 20.29 -76.11
C ASN A 4 27.07 20.57 -74.63
N ILE A 5 26.42 21.60 -74.08
CA ILE A 5 26.22 21.76 -72.64
C ILE A 5 24.76 21.37 -72.38
N ILE A 6 24.53 20.21 -71.77
CA ILE A 6 23.28 19.89 -71.08
C ILE A 6 23.62 20.01 -69.60
N ALA A 7 23.25 21.14 -69.00
CA ALA A 7 23.22 21.32 -67.56
C ALA A 7 21.79 21.05 -67.10
N THR A 8 21.55 19.85 -66.58
CA THR A 8 20.30 19.46 -65.93
C THR A 8 20.23 20.16 -64.57
N LEU A 9 19.40 21.19 -64.46
CA LEU A 9 19.10 21.88 -63.21
C LEU A 9 18.16 21.00 -62.38
N MET A 10 18.73 20.14 -61.53
CA MET A 10 17.98 19.40 -60.52
C MET A 10 17.80 20.33 -59.32
N ALA A 11 16.70 21.09 -59.32
CA ALA A 11 16.24 21.84 -58.16
C ALA A 11 15.82 20.84 -57.08
N LEU A 12 16.72 20.55 -56.14
CA LEU A 12 16.42 19.84 -54.93
C LEU A 12 15.51 20.75 -54.07
N LEU A 13 14.20 20.58 -54.23
CA LEU A 13 13.21 21.07 -53.27
C LEU A 13 13.51 20.38 -51.94
N LEU A 14 14.31 21.04 -51.10
CA LEU A 14 14.31 20.78 -49.66
C LEU A 14 12.91 21.18 -49.16
N SER A 15 11.96 20.25 -49.24
CA SER A 15 10.73 20.35 -48.48
C SER A 15 11.15 20.38 -47.02
N THR A 16 11.18 21.57 -46.42
CA THR A 16 11.15 21.70 -44.97
C THR A 16 9.83 21.10 -44.53
N SER A 17 9.82 19.81 -44.23
CA SER A 17 8.73 19.18 -43.50
C SER A 17 8.67 19.91 -42.16
N ALA A 18 7.69 20.81 -42.05
CA ALA A 18 7.32 21.39 -40.77
C ALA A 18 6.76 20.22 -39.95
N PHE A 19 7.59 19.66 -39.07
CA PHE A 19 7.13 18.64 -38.14
C PHE A 19 6.34 19.33 -37.04
N ALA A 20 5.08 18.92 -36.88
CA ALA A 20 4.19 19.31 -35.80
C ALA A 20 4.58 18.53 -34.54
N TYR A 21 4.96 19.21 -33.46
CA TYR A 21 5.29 18.59 -32.18
C TYR A 21 5.27 19.61 -31.03
N VAL A 22 5.29 19.12 -29.80
CA VAL A 22 5.49 19.92 -28.59
C VAL A 22 6.76 19.43 -27.90
N ASP A 23 7.76 20.29 -27.80
CA ASP A 23 8.93 20.05 -26.96
C ASP A 23 8.64 20.60 -25.56
N VAL A 24 8.83 19.74 -24.57
CA VAL A 24 8.65 20.08 -23.17
C VAL A 24 9.95 19.86 -22.45
N THR A 25 10.56 20.95 -21.96
CA THR A 25 11.81 20.93 -21.21
C THR A 25 11.52 20.94 -19.72
N TYR A 26 11.95 19.89 -19.04
CA TYR A 26 11.85 19.74 -17.59
C TYR A 26 13.15 20.17 -16.94
N HIS A 27 13.03 20.96 -15.87
CA HIS A 27 14.09 21.42 -15.01
C HIS A 27 13.92 20.78 -13.63
N PHE A 28 14.92 20.04 -13.19
CA PHE A 28 14.91 19.28 -11.94
C PHE A 28 15.78 19.98 -10.90
N ASN A 29 15.37 19.90 -9.64
CA ASN A 29 16.18 20.36 -8.49
C ASN A 29 17.34 19.40 -8.14
N VAL A 30 17.45 18.26 -8.82
CA VAL A 30 18.47 17.23 -8.60
C VAL A 30 19.19 16.88 -9.91
N PRO A 31 20.46 16.46 -9.86
CA PRO A 31 21.17 15.93 -11.02
C PRO A 31 20.80 14.46 -11.26
N ASN A 32 21.32 13.87 -12.34
CA ASN A 32 21.23 12.43 -12.64
C ASN A 32 19.78 11.92 -12.69
N VAL A 33 18.92 12.64 -13.39
CA VAL A 33 17.52 12.23 -13.60
C VAL A 33 17.45 11.35 -14.83
N GLU A 34 16.80 10.21 -14.71
CA GLU A 34 16.39 9.36 -15.82
C GLU A 34 14.88 9.50 -16.06
N VAL A 35 14.48 9.45 -17.32
CA VAL A 35 13.09 9.63 -17.74
C VAL A 35 12.68 8.52 -18.68
N SER A 36 11.55 7.89 -18.37
CA SER A 36 10.84 6.97 -19.26
C SER A 36 9.46 7.50 -19.58
N ALA A 37 8.98 7.23 -20.80
CA ALA A 37 7.62 7.57 -21.20
C ALA A 37 6.97 6.40 -21.94
N TYR A 38 5.65 6.33 -21.90
CA TYR A 38 4.84 5.30 -22.55
C TYR A 38 3.50 5.88 -23.01
N ASN A 39 2.86 5.31 -24.04
CA ASN A 39 1.47 5.67 -24.34
C ASN A 39 0.54 4.85 -23.43
N ILE A 40 -0.49 5.48 -22.89
CA ILE A 40 -1.45 4.81 -21.99
C ILE A 40 -2.56 4.16 -22.84
N ASN A 41 -2.84 2.88 -22.64
CA ASN A 41 -3.80 2.14 -23.46
C ASN A 41 -5.21 2.07 -22.84
N ASN A 42 -5.36 2.35 -21.54
CA ASN A 42 -6.62 2.27 -20.82
C ASN A 42 -6.76 3.39 -19.76
N ALA A 43 -7.98 3.59 -19.24
CA ALA A 43 -8.25 4.68 -18.29
C ALA A 43 -7.51 4.54 -16.95
N ALA A 44 -7.17 3.31 -16.54
CA ALA A 44 -6.50 3.02 -15.27
C ALA A 44 -4.96 3.14 -15.34
N GLY A 45 -4.40 3.38 -16.53
CA GLY A 45 -2.94 3.45 -16.69
C GLY A 45 -2.21 2.11 -16.50
N SER A 46 -2.91 1.00 -16.29
CA SER A 46 -2.31 -0.33 -16.07
C SER A 46 -1.75 -0.98 -17.32
N SER A 47 -2.19 -0.56 -18.51
CA SER A 47 -1.67 -1.04 -19.77
C SER A 47 -1.02 0.10 -20.54
N VAL A 48 0.22 -0.12 -20.97
CA VAL A 48 0.99 0.86 -21.74
C VAL A 48 1.62 0.27 -23.00
N SER A 49 1.98 1.13 -23.95
CA SER A 49 2.72 0.78 -25.16
C SER A 49 3.92 1.71 -25.37
N GLY A 50 4.83 1.34 -26.28
CA GLY A 50 6.05 2.12 -26.55
C GLY A 50 5.76 3.56 -26.92
N PHE A 51 6.46 4.51 -26.30
CA PHE A 51 6.22 5.94 -26.49
C PHE A 51 6.27 6.36 -27.95
N SER A 52 5.23 7.09 -28.38
CA SER A 52 5.09 7.61 -29.74
C SER A 52 5.87 8.90 -30.00
N GLY A 53 6.40 9.54 -28.95
CA GLY A 53 7.26 10.71 -29.05
C GLY A 53 8.74 10.36 -29.15
N SER A 54 9.60 11.28 -28.73
CA SER A 54 11.06 11.07 -28.68
C SER A 54 11.73 11.88 -27.57
N PHE A 55 12.99 11.56 -27.29
CA PHE A 55 13.83 12.26 -26.33
C PHE A 55 15.02 12.91 -27.05
N PRO A 56 14.90 14.17 -27.52
CA PRO A 56 15.93 14.82 -28.36
C PRO A 56 17.32 14.85 -27.72
N ASN A 57 17.39 14.88 -26.39
CA ASN A 57 18.64 15.01 -25.63
C ASN A 57 19.02 13.70 -24.92
N GLY A 58 18.36 12.59 -25.24
CA GLY A 58 18.47 11.33 -24.51
C GLY A 58 17.50 11.24 -23.32
N MET A 59 17.46 10.06 -22.69
CA MET A 59 16.53 9.71 -21.60
C MET A 59 17.12 10.00 -20.21
N SER A 60 18.28 10.64 -20.12
CA SER A 60 18.89 11.00 -18.84
C SER A 60 19.62 12.33 -18.89
N THR A 61 19.79 12.95 -17.73
CA THR A 61 20.43 14.26 -17.60
C THR A 61 21.30 14.34 -16.35
N THR A 62 22.47 15.00 -16.47
CA THR A 62 23.36 15.31 -15.34
C THR A 62 23.27 16.76 -14.89
N ASN A 63 22.72 17.64 -15.73
CA ASN A 63 22.58 19.08 -15.44
C ASN A 63 21.18 19.47 -14.94
N GLY A 64 20.33 18.48 -14.67
CA GLY A 64 18.96 18.70 -14.20
C GLY A 64 18.04 19.25 -15.29
N GLN A 65 18.36 19.07 -16.58
CA GLN A 65 17.49 19.49 -17.68
C GLN A 65 17.30 18.37 -18.70
N LEU A 66 16.04 18.08 -19.07
CA LEU A 66 15.70 17.09 -20.10
C LEU A 66 14.48 17.52 -20.91
N THR A 67 14.55 17.34 -22.22
CA THR A 67 13.44 17.65 -23.13
C THR A 67 12.76 16.36 -23.60
N ILE A 68 11.44 16.31 -23.49
CA ILE A 68 10.58 15.28 -24.09
C ILE A 68 9.83 15.91 -25.26
N ARG A 69 9.90 15.27 -26.44
CA ARG A 69 9.17 15.68 -27.63
C ARG A 69 7.91 14.84 -27.78
N PHE A 70 6.76 15.47 -27.64
CA PHE A 70 5.46 14.87 -27.85
C PHE A 70 4.97 15.08 -29.30
N PRO A 71 4.25 14.11 -29.88
CA PRO A 71 3.77 14.16 -31.26
C PRO A 71 2.67 15.21 -31.49
N ASP A 72 2.22 15.33 -32.73
CA ASP A 72 1.19 16.29 -33.14
C ASP A 72 -0.22 15.95 -32.66
N SER A 73 -0.47 14.67 -32.38
CA SER A 73 -1.73 14.09 -31.96
C SER A 73 -1.48 13.03 -30.89
N LEU A 74 -2.44 12.87 -29.98
CA LEU A 74 -2.35 11.85 -28.95
C LEU A 74 -2.38 10.46 -29.59
N ALA A 75 -1.46 9.58 -29.20
CA ALA A 75 -1.44 8.19 -29.67
C ALA A 75 -2.68 7.40 -29.21
N THR A 76 -3.19 7.75 -28.03
CA THR A 76 -4.44 7.22 -27.46
C THR A 76 -5.18 8.37 -26.76
N GLN A 77 -6.48 8.23 -26.53
CA GLN A 77 -7.25 9.23 -25.79
C GLN A 77 -6.82 9.39 -24.31
N TYR A 78 -6.00 8.48 -23.78
CA TYR A 78 -5.59 8.45 -22.38
C TYR A 78 -4.25 9.15 -22.12
N GLY A 79 -3.54 9.58 -23.17
CA GLY A 79 -2.29 10.33 -23.05
C GLY A 79 -1.06 9.45 -22.83
N TYR A 80 -0.10 9.98 -22.07
CA TYR A 80 1.23 9.42 -21.87
C TYR A 80 1.57 9.29 -20.40
N ALA A 81 2.09 8.14 -20.00
CA ALA A 81 2.70 7.95 -18.70
C ALA A 81 4.15 8.44 -18.78
N VAL A 82 4.58 9.27 -17.85
CA VAL A 82 5.96 9.75 -17.76
C VAL A 82 6.48 9.54 -16.35
N TYR A 83 7.62 8.88 -16.26
CA TYR A 83 8.30 8.56 -15.01
C TYR A 83 9.63 9.29 -14.97
N TYR A 84 9.91 9.90 -13.83
CA TYR A 84 11.18 10.58 -13.56
C TYR A 84 11.77 9.95 -12.32
N VAL A 85 13.00 9.46 -12.42
CA VAL A 85 13.69 8.82 -11.29
C VAL A 85 15.07 9.44 -11.08
N SER A 86 15.51 9.50 -9.83
CA SER A 86 16.84 10.00 -9.45
C SER A 86 17.29 9.27 -8.18
N PRO A 87 18.53 8.77 -8.10
CA PRO A 87 19.00 8.01 -6.94
C PRO A 87 18.81 8.76 -5.62
N GLY A 88 18.22 8.09 -4.63
CA GLY A 88 17.96 8.64 -3.30
C GLY A 88 16.81 9.64 -3.22
N TYR A 89 15.92 9.69 -4.21
CA TYR A 89 14.71 10.50 -4.17
C TYR A 89 13.48 9.70 -4.62
N VAL A 90 12.33 10.08 -4.09
CA VAL A 90 11.03 9.49 -4.46
C VAL A 90 10.78 9.71 -5.96
N PRO A 91 10.37 8.66 -6.71
CA PRO A 91 10.07 8.80 -8.13
C PRO A 91 8.90 9.77 -8.34
N LEU A 92 8.95 10.51 -9.44
CA LEU A 92 7.83 11.34 -9.88
C LEU A 92 7.13 10.67 -11.05
N GLU A 93 5.82 10.74 -11.04
CA GLU A 93 4.94 10.15 -12.03
C GLU A 93 3.99 11.20 -12.58
N ALA A 94 3.73 11.17 -13.89
CA ALA A 94 2.78 12.10 -14.51
C ALA A 94 2.02 11.46 -15.65
N ILE A 95 0.74 11.81 -15.76
CA ILE A 95 -0.05 11.62 -16.98
C ILE A 95 0.01 12.91 -17.79
N ALA A 96 0.60 12.85 -18.98
CA ALA A 96 0.74 13.97 -19.91
C ALA A 96 -0.20 13.81 -21.11
N THR A 97 -0.80 14.92 -21.55
CA THR A 97 -1.63 14.97 -22.78
C THR A 97 -1.07 15.99 -23.78
N TRP A 98 0.24 16.24 -23.74
CA TRP A 98 0.91 17.18 -24.65
C TRP A 98 0.79 16.71 -26.11
N HIS A 99 0.29 17.58 -26.97
CA HIS A 99 0.27 17.41 -28.42
C HIS A 99 0.01 18.77 -29.09
N SER A 100 0.37 18.94 -30.37
CA SER A 100 0.17 20.22 -31.07
C SER A 100 -1.24 20.40 -31.65
N GLY A 101 -2.12 19.40 -31.49
CA GLY A 101 -3.47 19.41 -32.06
C GLY A 101 -3.48 19.35 -33.59
N GLY A 102 -2.45 18.76 -34.20
CA GLY A 102 -2.24 18.76 -35.65
C GLY A 102 -1.79 20.11 -36.22
N ASN A 103 -1.44 21.10 -35.38
CA ASN A 103 -0.89 22.36 -35.84
C ASN A 103 0.54 22.13 -36.39
N PRO A 104 0.85 22.61 -37.62
CA PRO A 104 2.15 22.43 -38.25
C PRO A 104 3.31 23.17 -37.55
N GLN A 105 3.02 24.03 -36.57
CA GLN A 105 4.03 24.73 -35.77
C GLN A 105 4.55 23.85 -34.62
N ALA A 106 5.84 24.01 -34.33
CA ALA A 106 6.45 23.44 -33.13
C ALA A 106 6.21 24.37 -31.93
N PHE A 107 5.82 23.79 -30.80
CA PHE A 107 5.66 24.49 -29.53
C PHE A 107 6.77 24.10 -28.56
N GLN A 108 7.12 25.05 -27.68
CA GLN A 108 8.13 24.86 -26.64
C GLN A 108 7.49 25.20 -25.29
N GLN A 109 7.71 24.35 -24.28
CA GLN A 109 7.25 24.55 -22.92
C GLN A 109 8.38 24.25 -21.93
N ASP A 110 8.36 24.91 -20.79
CA ASP A 110 9.31 24.72 -19.70
C ASP A 110 8.57 24.45 -18.39
N PHE A 111 9.02 23.43 -17.65
CA PHE A 111 8.47 23.03 -16.35
C PHE A 111 9.56 22.77 -15.32
N ASN A 112 9.27 23.10 -14.06
CA ASN A 112 10.13 22.73 -12.95
C ASN A 112 9.49 21.54 -12.21
N LEU A 113 10.24 20.45 -12.04
CA LEU A 113 9.85 19.33 -11.20
C LEU A 113 10.77 19.26 -9.98
N GLN A 114 10.19 18.96 -8.82
CA GLN A 114 10.90 18.90 -7.55
C GLN A 114 10.91 17.46 -7.05
N PHE A 115 12.08 16.86 -7.00
CA PHE A 115 12.31 15.61 -6.28
C PHE A 115 12.41 15.89 -4.79
N ASN A 116 11.74 15.05 -4.02
CA ASN A 116 11.75 15.09 -2.57
C ASN A 116 12.21 13.73 -2.02
N LYS A 117 12.73 13.76 -0.81
CA LYS A 117 12.92 12.55 0.01
C LYS A 117 11.72 12.38 0.93
N ILE A 118 11.43 11.15 1.32
CA ILE A 118 10.47 10.86 2.38
C ILE A 118 11.06 11.42 3.67
N GLY A 119 10.29 12.23 4.40
CA GLY A 119 10.79 12.91 5.60
C GLY A 119 11.20 11.91 6.70
N GLU A 120 10.27 11.04 7.08
CA GLU A 120 10.47 10.00 8.08
C GLU A 120 9.93 8.68 7.53
N CYS A 121 10.82 7.73 7.27
CA CYS A 121 10.45 6.37 6.85
C CYS A 121 10.26 5.45 8.06
N ARG A 122 9.30 4.55 7.94
CA ARG A 122 9.01 3.53 8.94
C ARG A 122 8.48 2.27 8.26
N SER A 123 9.06 1.13 8.60
CA SER A 123 8.50 -0.18 8.29
C SER A 123 7.84 -0.73 9.54
N VAL A 124 6.53 -1.00 9.47
CA VAL A 124 5.76 -1.56 10.59
C VAL A 124 6.10 -3.03 10.76
N ILE A 125 6.19 -3.48 12.02
CA ILE A 125 6.29 -4.88 12.39
C ILE A 125 5.29 -5.21 13.50
N ASP A 126 4.47 -6.22 13.27
CA ASP A 126 3.41 -6.64 14.19
C ASP A 126 3.20 -8.16 14.13
N GLU A 127 2.14 -8.64 14.79
CA GLU A 127 1.79 -10.07 14.84
C GLU A 127 2.93 -10.96 15.36
N PHE A 128 3.71 -10.44 16.32
CA PHE A 128 4.86 -11.18 16.84
C PHE A 128 4.42 -12.40 17.64
N THR A 129 4.92 -13.56 17.25
CA THR A 129 4.65 -14.84 17.90
C THR A 129 5.93 -15.49 18.38
N VAL A 130 5.82 -16.22 19.49
CA VAL A 130 6.86 -17.15 19.93
C VAL A 130 6.17 -18.49 20.15
N VAL A 131 6.55 -19.48 19.35
CA VAL A 131 5.90 -20.80 19.33
C VAL A 131 6.95 -21.89 19.50
N ASN A 132 6.65 -22.85 20.38
CA ASN A 132 7.39 -24.10 20.46
C ASN A 132 7.09 -24.95 19.21
N THR A 133 8.08 -25.13 18.34
CA THR A 133 7.88 -25.81 17.04
C THR A 133 7.63 -27.31 17.19
N ALA A 134 8.10 -27.92 18.28
CA ALA A 134 7.92 -29.34 18.55
C ALA A 134 6.55 -29.65 19.13
N GLN A 135 5.99 -28.72 19.90
CA GLN A 135 4.66 -28.81 20.52
C GLN A 135 4.02 -27.41 20.52
N PRO A 136 3.19 -27.09 19.52
CA PRO A 136 2.45 -25.83 19.53
C PRO A 136 1.58 -25.73 20.78
N ASN A 137 1.27 -24.50 21.22
CA ASN A 137 0.33 -24.22 22.31
C ASN A 137 0.76 -24.65 23.73
N VAL A 138 2.04 -24.97 23.91
CA VAL A 138 2.72 -25.06 25.20
C VAL A 138 3.91 -24.09 25.23
N PRO A 139 4.39 -23.69 26.41
CA PRO A 139 5.59 -22.88 26.55
C PRO A 139 6.81 -23.48 25.82
N VAL A 140 7.77 -22.61 25.52
CA VAL A 140 9.05 -23.02 24.94
C VAL A 140 9.82 -23.82 25.98
N ILE A 141 10.53 -24.87 25.56
CA ILE A 141 11.37 -25.66 26.46
C ILE A 141 12.81 -25.68 25.98
N ILE A 142 13.74 -25.94 26.91
CA ILE A 142 15.16 -26.02 26.58
C ILE A 142 15.45 -27.06 25.49
N ASN A 143 16.41 -26.76 24.63
CA ASN A 143 16.89 -27.60 23.53
C ASN A 143 15.82 -27.96 22.48
N MET A 144 14.72 -27.21 22.42
CA MET A 144 13.73 -27.27 21.35
C MET A 144 13.71 -25.96 20.57
N ASP A 145 13.52 -26.05 19.26
CA ASP A 145 13.47 -24.86 18.42
C ASP A 145 12.18 -24.08 18.70
N ALA A 146 12.33 -22.79 18.97
CA ALA A 146 11.25 -21.82 18.95
C ALA A 146 11.24 -21.11 17.59
N ALA A 147 10.06 -20.97 17.00
CA ALA A 147 9.81 -20.07 15.89
C ALA A 147 9.43 -18.70 16.46
N LEU A 148 10.04 -17.65 15.91
CA LEU A 148 9.80 -16.27 16.27
C LEU A 148 9.42 -15.53 14.99
N ASP A 149 8.11 -15.43 14.75
CA ASP A 149 7.55 -14.94 13.49
C ASP A 149 6.83 -13.61 13.70
N ALA A 150 6.91 -12.72 12.70
CA ALA A 150 6.21 -11.44 12.66
C ALA A 150 5.86 -11.07 11.21
N ASN A 151 5.00 -10.06 11.00
CA ASN A 151 4.73 -9.52 9.68
C ASN A 151 5.46 -8.18 9.48
N LEU A 152 6.17 -8.06 8.38
CA LEU A 152 6.91 -6.87 7.97
C LEU A 152 6.17 -6.16 6.85
N ARG A 153 5.95 -4.85 6.96
CA ARG A 153 5.34 -4.05 5.88
C ARG A 153 6.34 -3.08 5.26
N SER A 154 6.23 -2.85 3.96
CA SER A 154 7.00 -1.83 3.25
C SER A 154 6.84 -0.45 3.90
N ALA A 155 7.91 0.34 3.86
CA ALA A 155 7.87 1.72 4.31
C ALA A 155 7.28 2.66 3.26
N PHE A 156 7.10 2.19 2.02
CA PHE A 156 6.59 2.97 0.90
C PHE A 156 5.16 2.55 0.57
N SER A 157 4.42 3.50 0.02
CA SER A 157 3.07 3.30 -0.52
C SER A 157 2.99 3.87 -1.91
N LEU A 158 2.21 3.22 -2.78
CA LEU A 158 1.98 3.73 -4.12
C LEU A 158 1.06 4.95 -4.07
N THR A 159 1.33 5.89 -4.97
CA THR A 159 0.45 7.06 -5.16
C THR A 159 -0.77 6.63 -5.98
N ASP A 160 -1.98 6.89 -5.49
CA ASP A 160 -3.20 6.74 -6.27
C ASP A 160 -3.37 7.93 -7.24
N ASN A 161 -2.76 7.80 -8.41
CA ASN A 161 -2.73 8.80 -9.48
C ASN A 161 -3.39 8.31 -10.79
N ASN A 162 -4.14 7.19 -10.75
CA ASN A 162 -4.66 6.47 -11.93
C ASN A 162 -3.56 6.01 -12.92
N LEU A 163 -2.35 5.73 -12.42
CA LEU A 163 -1.27 5.14 -13.19
C LEU A 163 -0.77 3.87 -12.51
N GLU A 164 -1.48 2.76 -12.71
CA GLU A 164 -1.15 1.48 -12.07
C GLU A 164 0.12 0.81 -12.63
N TYR A 165 0.53 1.14 -13.86
CA TYR A 165 1.74 0.56 -14.44
C TYR A 165 2.98 1.12 -13.75
N ILE A 166 3.85 0.23 -13.24
CA ILE A 166 5.18 0.58 -12.77
C ILE A 166 6.21 -0.04 -13.72
N PRO A 167 7.13 0.74 -14.32
CA PRO A 167 8.17 0.18 -15.17
C PRO A 167 9.02 -0.85 -14.41
N PRO A 168 9.17 -2.08 -14.90
CA PRO A 168 9.86 -3.15 -14.17
C PRO A 168 11.29 -2.79 -13.74
N GLN A 169 11.98 -1.98 -14.54
CA GLN A 169 13.35 -1.53 -14.24
C GLN A 169 13.45 -0.56 -13.05
N TYR A 170 12.34 0.03 -12.63
CA TYR A 170 12.30 0.96 -11.49
C TYR A 170 11.72 0.34 -10.22
N ARG A 171 11.09 -0.83 -10.34
CA ARG A 171 10.33 -1.47 -9.27
C ARG A 171 11.13 -1.62 -7.97
N ASP A 172 12.32 -2.22 -8.06
CA ASP A 172 13.09 -2.59 -6.88
C ASP A 172 13.86 -1.40 -6.31
N GLU A 173 14.36 -0.48 -7.15
CA GLU A 173 15.19 0.66 -6.69
C GLU A 173 14.35 1.85 -6.19
N TYR A 174 13.23 2.17 -6.86
CA TYR A 174 12.50 3.42 -6.62
C TYR A 174 11.13 3.21 -6.00
N TYR A 175 10.54 2.01 -6.15
CA TYR A 175 9.21 1.67 -5.64
C TYR A 175 9.24 0.59 -4.56
N SER A 176 10.43 0.23 -4.08
CA SER A 176 10.58 -0.71 -2.97
C SER A 176 11.46 -0.08 -1.89
N ALA A 177 11.21 -0.46 -0.64
CA ALA A 177 11.96 0.03 0.51
C ALA A 177 12.94 -1.02 1.01
N ASP A 178 14.19 -0.62 1.21
CA ASP A 178 15.20 -1.44 1.88
C ASP A 178 15.06 -1.37 3.41
N ILE A 179 14.92 -2.54 4.04
CA ILE A 179 14.59 -2.69 5.45
C ILE A 179 15.52 -3.71 6.12
N GLU A 180 16.16 -3.32 7.22
CA GLU A 180 16.87 -4.24 8.13
C GLU A 180 15.92 -4.66 9.26
N VAL A 181 15.86 -5.97 9.53
CA VAL A 181 15.13 -6.56 10.66
C VAL A 181 16.12 -7.25 11.59
N VAL A 182 16.06 -6.92 12.88
CA VAL A 182 16.95 -7.45 13.91
C VAL A 182 16.12 -8.11 15.01
N LEU A 183 16.30 -9.42 15.21
CA LEU A 183 15.81 -10.14 16.38
C LEU A 183 16.90 -10.15 17.45
N THR A 184 16.57 -9.70 18.66
CA THR A 184 17.42 -9.82 19.84
C THR A 184 16.69 -10.59 20.94
N VAL A 185 17.38 -11.51 21.61
CA VAL A 185 16.83 -12.27 22.74
C VAL A 185 17.66 -11.96 23.98
N TYR A 186 16.99 -11.55 25.06
CA TYR A 186 17.59 -11.24 26.35
C TYR A 186 17.12 -12.24 27.41
N ASN A 187 17.98 -12.57 28.36
CA ASN A 187 17.58 -13.32 29.56
C ASN A 187 17.02 -12.40 30.66
N SER A 188 16.58 -12.99 31.77
CA SER A 188 16.08 -12.27 32.96
C SER A 188 17.05 -11.25 33.57
N GLY A 189 18.36 -11.39 33.32
CA GLY A 189 19.39 -10.43 33.72
C GLY A 189 19.61 -9.29 32.72
N ASN A 190 18.76 -9.15 31.69
CA ASN A 190 18.93 -8.26 30.54
C ASN A 190 20.22 -8.50 29.73
N ALA A 191 20.85 -9.67 29.85
CA ALA A 191 22.00 -10.02 29.00
C ALA A 191 21.51 -10.53 27.64
N LEU A 192 22.09 -10.02 26.56
CA LEU A 192 21.84 -10.49 25.20
C LEU A 192 22.36 -11.92 25.05
N VAL A 193 21.49 -12.85 24.65
CA VAL A 193 21.81 -14.27 24.45
C VAL A 193 21.73 -14.73 23.00
N SER A 194 21.04 -13.97 22.14
CA SER A 194 20.98 -14.20 20.69
C SER A 194 20.70 -12.90 19.95
N GLU A 195 21.34 -12.72 18.79
CA GLU A 195 21.07 -11.66 17.83
C GLU A 195 21.06 -12.26 16.42
N GLN A 196 20.05 -11.93 15.62
CA GLN A 196 19.92 -12.35 14.22
C GLN A 196 19.47 -11.16 13.37
N ARG A 197 19.99 -11.07 12.14
CA ARG A 197 19.72 -9.97 11.21
C ARG A 197 19.27 -10.52 9.87
N GLN A 198 18.26 -9.90 9.28
CA GLN A 198 17.77 -10.18 7.93
C GLN A 198 17.50 -8.85 7.22
N ASN A 199 17.78 -8.78 5.93
CA ASN A 199 17.51 -7.61 5.09
C ASN A 199 16.44 -7.96 4.06
N PHE A 200 15.55 -7.02 3.80
CA PHE A 200 14.43 -7.15 2.87
C PHE A 200 14.38 -5.94 1.96
N THR A 201 13.93 -6.16 0.72
CA THR A 201 13.52 -5.12 -0.22
C THR A 201 12.05 -5.38 -0.51
N LEU A 202 11.16 -4.54 0.01
CA LEU A 202 9.71 -4.73 -0.09
C LEU A 202 9.09 -3.71 -1.01
N PHE A 203 8.33 -4.17 -2.00
CA PHE A 203 7.60 -3.27 -2.89
C PHE A 203 6.60 -2.42 -2.11
N ALA A 204 6.28 -1.24 -2.61
CA ALA A 204 5.32 -0.34 -1.99
C ALA A 204 3.99 -1.07 -1.68
N ASP A 205 3.47 -0.84 -0.48
CA ASP A 205 2.30 -1.49 0.12
C ASP A 205 2.39 -3.01 0.35
N GLU A 206 3.53 -3.64 0.03
CA GLU A 206 3.75 -5.07 0.27
C GLU A 206 3.87 -5.38 1.77
N THR A 207 3.37 -6.56 2.16
CA THR A 207 3.58 -7.15 3.48
C THR A 207 4.18 -8.54 3.30
N GLN A 208 5.26 -8.83 4.01
CA GLN A 208 5.98 -10.09 3.96
C GLN A 208 6.17 -10.66 5.37
N PRO A 209 5.91 -11.96 5.61
CA PRO A 209 6.25 -12.59 6.89
C PRO A 209 7.77 -12.69 7.05
N VAL A 210 8.25 -12.46 8.28
CA VAL A 210 9.63 -12.70 8.69
C VAL A 210 9.66 -13.78 9.76
N SER A 211 10.60 -14.72 9.61
CA SER A 211 10.75 -15.86 10.50
C SER A 211 12.18 -15.99 11.00
N PHE A 212 12.30 -16.24 12.31
CA PHE A 212 13.55 -16.59 12.96
C PHE A 212 13.39 -17.90 13.73
N THR A 213 14.52 -18.60 13.92
CA THR A 213 14.57 -19.78 14.78
C THR A 213 15.55 -19.55 15.92
N TRP A 214 15.18 -19.98 17.12
CA TRP A 214 16.05 -19.92 18.29
C TRP A 214 15.89 -21.14 19.19
N THR A 215 17.00 -21.75 19.58
CA THR A 215 17.03 -22.90 20.48
C THR A 215 17.58 -22.47 21.85
N PRO A 216 16.74 -22.29 22.88
CA PRO A 216 17.22 -21.97 24.22
C PRO A 216 17.99 -23.13 24.85
N THR A 217 19.03 -22.82 25.62
CA THR A 217 19.84 -23.83 26.33
C THR A 217 19.66 -23.80 27.85
N PHE A 218 18.97 -22.79 28.38
CA PHE A 218 18.68 -22.62 29.79
C PHE A 218 17.21 -22.28 29.98
N ASN A 219 16.65 -22.67 31.12
CA ASN A 219 15.32 -22.29 31.54
C ASN A 219 15.30 -20.87 32.14
N GLY A 220 14.11 -20.31 32.25
CA GLY A 220 13.86 -19.02 32.90
C GLY A 220 13.08 -18.05 32.04
N GLN A 221 13.04 -16.79 32.47
CA GLN A 221 12.37 -15.71 31.77
C GLN A 221 13.26 -15.12 30.67
N TYR A 222 12.66 -14.90 29.50
CA TYR A 222 13.30 -14.30 28.34
C TYR A 222 12.45 -13.17 27.77
N ARG A 223 13.13 -12.23 27.11
CA ARG A 223 12.52 -11.16 26.32
C ARG A 223 13.09 -11.21 24.92
N ALA A 224 12.25 -11.49 23.93
CA ALA A 224 12.60 -11.32 22.51
C ALA A 224 12.07 -9.96 22.02
N VAL A 225 12.91 -9.24 21.28
CA VAL A 225 12.58 -7.95 20.67
C VAL A 225 12.94 -8.01 19.20
N VAL A 226 11.97 -7.76 18.33
CA VAL A 226 12.20 -7.57 16.90
C VAL A 226 12.13 -6.08 16.60
N THR A 227 13.18 -5.58 15.94
CA THR A 227 13.30 -4.16 15.55
C THR A 227 13.44 -4.08 14.05
N THR A 228 12.70 -3.16 13.42
CA THR A 228 12.88 -2.80 12.01
C THR A 228 13.58 -1.45 11.91
N SER A 229 14.38 -1.28 10.85
CA SER A 229 14.94 0.00 10.46
C SER A 229 14.92 0.11 8.94
N VAL A 230 14.38 1.20 8.42
CA VAL A 230 14.47 1.50 6.99
C VAL A 230 15.88 2.03 6.73
N VAL A 231 16.60 1.42 5.79
CA VAL A 231 17.99 1.76 5.41
C VAL A 231 18.08 2.37 4.01
N ASP A 232 16.94 2.52 3.36
CA ASP A 232 16.76 3.13 2.05
C ASP A 232 17.20 4.62 2.01
N ASP A 233 17.85 5.03 0.93
CA ASP A 233 18.38 6.39 0.79
C ASP A 233 17.35 7.41 0.29
N GLN A 234 16.14 6.99 -0.12
CA GLN A 234 15.00 7.87 -0.37
C GLN A 234 14.42 8.46 0.93
N CYS A 235 14.86 7.95 2.08
CA CYS A 235 14.51 8.44 3.41
C CYS A 235 15.46 9.55 3.89
N SER A 236 14.90 10.67 4.33
CA SER A 236 15.66 11.74 5.01
C SER A 236 15.99 11.37 6.46
N SER A 237 15.10 10.61 7.08
CA SER A 237 15.27 10.03 8.41
C SER A 237 14.47 8.73 8.50
N THR A 238 14.81 7.91 9.49
CA THR A 238 14.21 6.60 9.73
C THR A 238 13.86 6.51 11.21
N VAL A 239 12.66 6.00 11.52
CA VAL A 239 12.27 5.69 12.91
C VAL A 239 11.98 4.21 13.03
N PRO A 240 12.68 3.51 13.93
CA PRO A 240 12.48 2.08 14.11
C PRO A 240 11.06 1.77 14.61
N ALA A 241 10.53 0.63 14.20
CA ALA A 241 9.39 0.01 14.86
C ALA A 241 9.87 -1.19 15.67
N THR A 242 9.21 -1.45 16.81
CA THR A 242 9.56 -2.58 17.66
C THR A 242 8.33 -3.35 18.09
N THR A 243 8.50 -4.66 18.16
CA THR A 243 7.57 -5.59 18.79
C THR A 243 8.36 -6.49 19.74
N GLU A 244 7.78 -6.78 20.89
CA GLU A 244 8.47 -7.46 21.98
C GLU A 244 7.56 -8.50 22.61
N LYS A 245 8.16 -9.63 23.01
CA LYS A 245 7.49 -10.66 23.78
C LYS A 245 8.38 -11.12 24.93
N SER A 246 7.82 -11.07 26.14
CA SER A 246 8.37 -11.69 27.34
C SER A 246 7.69 -13.04 27.56
N PHE A 247 8.48 -14.11 27.69
CA PHE A 247 7.99 -15.48 27.79
C PHE A 247 8.90 -16.35 28.67
N THR A 248 8.38 -17.49 29.10
CA THR A 248 9.10 -18.47 29.92
C THR A 248 9.64 -19.59 29.04
N VAL A 249 10.88 -20.01 29.32
CA VAL A 249 11.45 -21.26 28.82
C VAL A 249 11.52 -22.26 29.97
N ASP A 250 10.89 -23.42 29.82
CA ASP A 250 10.84 -24.46 30.84
C ASP A 250 11.88 -25.57 30.61
N ASP A 251 12.22 -26.31 31.66
CA ASP A 251 13.14 -27.47 31.55
C ASP A 251 12.49 -28.67 30.86
N SER A 252 11.16 -28.74 30.90
CA SER A 252 10.36 -29.84 30.37
C SER A 252 8.97 -29.34 29.96
N LEU A 253 8.23 -30.18 29.24
CA LEU A 253 6.82 -29.89 28.90
C LEU A 253 5.98 -29.65 30.17
N PRO A 254 4.88 -28.87 30.07
CA PRO A 254 4.15 -28.44 31.24
C PRO A 254 3.65 -29.56 32.14
N GLN A 255 3.98 -29.49 33.44
CA GLN A 255 3.52 -30.44 34.45
C GLN A 255 3.33 -29.74 35.80
N ASN A 256 2.13 -29.88 36.38
CA ASN A 256 1.79 -29.30 37.68
C ASN A 256 2.00 -27.77 37.72
N GLU A 257 1.52 -27.09 36.69
CA GLU A 257 1.67 -25.65 36.51
C GLU A 257 0.50 -25.04 35.73
N CYS A 258 0.38 -23.73 35.81
CA CYS A 258 -0.47 -22.92 34.94
C CYS A 258 0.40 -22.09 34.01
N TYR A 259 -0.08 -21.89 32.79
CA TYR A 259 0.58 -21.00 31.84
C TYR A 259 -0.45 -20.26 31.00
N THR A 260 -0.05 -19.09 30.50
CA THR A 260 -0.80 -18.27 29.55
C THR A 260 0.13 -17.96 28.39
N ILE A 261 -0.32 -18.18 27.17
CA ILE A 261 0.37 -17.79 25.93
C ILE A 261 -0.40 -16.62 25.32
N LEU A 262 0.32 -15.54 25.04
CA LEU A 262 -0.18 -14.38 24.30
C LEU A 262 0.62 -14.22 23.01
N ASN A 263 -0.05 -14.04 21.89
CA ASN A 263 0.55 -13.93 20.56
C ASN A 263 -0.23 -12.93 19.69
N ASP A 264 0.28 -12.67 18.48
CA ASP A 264 -0.44 -11.98 17.40
C ASP A 264 -0.87 -10.55 17.76
N LEU A 265 -0.08 -9.83 18.58
CA LEU A 265 -0.40 -8.44 18.93
C LEU A 265 -0.31 -7.56 17.69
N LYS A 266 -1.41 -6.91 17.34
CA LYS A 266 -1.55 -6.03 16.19
C LYS A 266 -2.35 -4.79 16.51
N ALA A 267 -2.07 -3.70 15.80
CA ALA A 267 -2.84 -2.47 15.84
C ALA A 267 -3.29 -2.08 14.42
N THR A 268 -4.58 -1.73 14.27
CA THR A 268 -5.17 -1.29 12.99
C THR A 268 -5.92 0.03 13.19
N PRO A 269 -5.72 1.05 12.32
CA PRO A 269 -4.77 1.05 11.20
C PRO A 269 -3.31 0.96 11.67
N GLU A 270 -2.45 0.37 10.84
CA GLU A 270 -1.04 0.09 11.16
C GLU A 270 -0.20 1.38 11.24
N LEU A 271 -0.62 2.42 10.52
CA LEU A 271 -0.05 3.77 10.52
C LEU A 271 -1.13 4.78 10.95
N PRO A 272 -1.54 4.78 12.22
CA PRO A 272 -2.62 5.63 12.68
C PRO A 272 -2.23 7.11 12.62
N VAL A 273 -3.19 7.97 12.31
CA VAL A 273 -3.09 9.42 12.39
C VAL A 273 -3.83 9.90 13.64
N VAL A 274 -3.45 11.07 14.17
CA VAL A 274 -4.24 11.75 15.21
C VAL A 274 -5.70 11.84 14.76
N GLY A 275 -6.62 11.44 15.63
CA GLY A 275 -8.06 11.35 15.32
C GLY A 275 -8.56 9.93 15.11
N ASP A 276 -7.69 9.00 14.71
CA ASP A 276 -8.08 7.61 14.44
C ASP A 276 -8.51 6.87 15.71
N THR A 277 -9.48 5.96 15.54
CA THR A 277 -9.73 4.89 16.51
C THR A 277 -8.90 3.67 16.15
N VAL A 278 -7.92 3.35 16.98
CA VAL A 278 -7.04 2.20 16.81
C VAL A 278 -7.66 0.98 17.46
N THR A 279 -7.83 -0.10 16.69
CA THR A 279 -8.22 -1.42 17.17
C THR A 279 -6.99 -2.25 17.40
N VAL A 280 -6.86 -2.80 18.60
CA VAL A 280 -5.77 -3.70 19.00
C VAL A 280 -6.31 -5.11 19.12
N THR A 281 -5.70 -6.07 18.42
CA THR A 281 -6.05 -7.49 18.47
C THR A 281 -4.86 -8.31 18.99
N PHE A 282 -5.15 -9.44 19.63
CA PHE A 282 -4.15 -10.43 20.08
C PHE A 282 -4.84 -11.77 20.34
N THR A 283 -4.08 -12.86 20.36
CA THR A 283 -4.59 -14.19 20.73
C THR A 283 -4.17 -14.59 22.13
N LYS A 284 -5.03 -15.37 22.80
CA LYS A 284 -4.82 -15.88 24.15
C LYS A 284 -5.10 -17.38 24.22
N LEU A 285 -4.21 -18.12 24.87
CA LEU A 285 -4.45 -19.49 25.33
C LEU A 285 -3.96 -19.65 26.76
N SER A 286 -4.78 -20.19 27.66
CA SER A 286 -4.32 -20.47 29.03
C SER A 286 -4.80 -21.84 29.51
N ASN A 287 -3.88 -22.60 30.10
CA ASN A 287 -4.14 -23.94 30.58
C ASN A 287 -3.50 -24.17 31.95
N HIS A 288 -4.12 -25.08 32.70
CA HIS A 288 -3.50 -25.78 33.82
C HIS A 288 -3.10 -27.19 33.36
N ALA A 289 -1.83 -27.53 33.51
CA ALA A 289 -1.30 -28.86 33.31
C ALA A 289 -1.34 -29.65 34.63
N ASN A 290 -2.01 -30.80 34.62
CA ASN A 290 -2.09 -31.63 35.82
C ASN A 290 -0.72 -32.23 36.21
N ASN A 291 -0.63 -32.80 37.41
CA ASN A 291 0.58 -33.44 37.89
C ASN A 291 0.77 -34.86 37.33
N VAL A 292 0.73 -34.99 36.01
CA VAL A 292 1.01 -36.22 35.27
C VAL A 292 2.04 -35.88 34.20
N PRO A 293 3.07 -36.70 33.95
CA PRO A 293 4.03 -36.42 32.90
C PRO A 293 3.39 -36.40 31.51
N TYR A 294 3.82 -35.47 30.65
CA TYR A 294 3.36 -35.40 29.26
C TYR A 294 3.49 -36.74 28.54
N GLY A 295 2.49 -37.10 27.73
CA GLY A 295 2.43 -38.38 27.01
C GLY A 295 2.07 -39.60 27.86
N SER A 296 1.92 -39.46 29.19
CA SER A 296 1.45 -40.54 30.05
C SER A 296 -0.08 -40.63 30.08
N PRO A 297 -0.68 -41.83 30.24
CA PRO A 297 -2.11 -41.97 30.44
C PRO A 297 -2.60 -41.12 31.62
N GLY A 298 -3.59 -40.25 31.36
CA GLY A 298 -4.13 -39.33 32.37
C GLY A 298 -3.51 -37.93 32.35
N TYR A 299 -2.54 -37.64 31.48
CA TYR A 299 -2.13 -36.26 31.20
C TYR A 299 -3.33 -35.45 30.70
N ALA A 300 -3.54 -34.26 31.26
CA ALA A 300 -4.63 -33.39 30.88
C ALA A 300 -4.26 -31.92 31.02
N LEU A 301 -4.54 -31.17 29.96
CA LEU A 301 -4.58 -29.71 29.97
C LEU A 301 -6.03 -29.25 30.17
N THR A 302 -6.26 -28.45 31.20
CA THR A 302 -7.56 -27.86 31.51
C THR A 302 -7.52 -26.38 31.17
N PRO A 303 -8.35 -25.87 30.25
CA PRO A 303 -8.44 -24.44 29.99
C PRO A 303 -8.82 -23.67 31.26
N ILE A 304 -8.17 -22.54 31.50
CA ILE A 304 -8.40 -21.70 32.67
C ILE A 304 -8.66 -20.23 32.29
N PRO A 305 -9.43 -19.48 33.10
CA PRO A 305 -9.56 -18.02 32.94
C PRO A 305 -8.21 -17.32 33.09
N THR A 306 -8.13 -16.08 32.63
CA THR A 306 -6.89 -15.28 32.64
C THR A 306 -7.18 -13.89 33.17
N GLU A 307 -6.42 -13.43 34.15
CA GLU A 307 -6.39 -12.01 34.49
C GLU A 307 -5.51 -11.30 33.46
N LEU A 308 -6.11 -10.36 32.73
CA LEU A 308 -5.49 -9.64 31.64
C LEU A 308 -5.37 -8.16 32.02
N THR A 309 -4.18 -7.60 31.86
CA THR A 309 -3.94 -6.16 31.97
C THR A 309 -3.55 -5.59 30.60
N THR A 310 -4.27 -4.58 30.13
CA THR A 310 -3.97 -3.85 28.89
C THR A 310 -3.56 -2.41 29.22
N LYS A 311 -2.48 -1.95 28.59
CA LYS A 311 -1.97 -0.59 28.72
C LYS A 311 -1.62 0.01 27.37
N VAL A 312 -1.95 1.28 27.20
CA VAL A 312 -1.52 2.08 26.04
C VAL A 312 -0.87 3.34 26.57
N GLN A 313 0.45 3.38 26.51
CA GLN A 313 1.25 4.52 26.95
C GLN A 313 1.58 5.38 25.73
N ALA A 314 1.15 6.63 25.75
CA ALA A 314 1.48 7.61 24.73
C ALA A 314 2.59 8.56 25.23
N PRO A 315 3.17 9.42 24.37
CA PRO A 315 4.33 10.23 24.74
C PRO A 315 4.12 11.10 25.99
N ASN A 316 2.92 11.65 26.16
CA ASN A 316 2.59 12.56 27.27
C ASN A 316 1.56 11.98 28.27
N GLY A 317 1.40 10.66 28.35
CA GLY A 317 0.51 10.08 29.35
C GLY A 317 -0.05 8.71 28.99
N LEU A 318 -0.69 8.09 29.97
CA LEU A 318 -1.34 6.79 29.84
C LEU A 318 -2.77 6.99 29.30
N ILE A 319 -3.10 6.33 28.18
CA ILE A 319 -4.41 6.40 27.52
C ILE A 319 -5.31 5.27 28.03
N VAL A 320 -4.77 4.06 28.10
CA VAL A 320 -5.47 2.86 28.59
C VAL A 320 -4.69 2.27 29.76
N ASP A 321 -5.40 1.94 30.83
CA ASP A 321 -4.93 1.08 31.92
C ASP A 321 -6.15 0.31 32.44
N SER A 322 -6.29 -0.94 32.01
CA SER A 322 -7.46 -1.75 32.29
C SER A 322 -7.05 -3.15 32.70
N THR A 323 -7.69 -3.67 33.75
CA THR A 323 -7.57 -5.06 34.18
C THR A 323 -8.93 -5.73 34.07
N SER A 324 -8.95 -6.94 33.49
CA SER A 324 -10.16 -7.74 33.30
C SER A 324 -9.86 -9.22 33.46
N VAL A 325 -10.88 -10.03 33.73
CA VAL A 325 -10.74 -11.50 33.73
C VAL A 325 -11.41 -12.05 32.48
N LEU A 326 -10.61 -12.61 31.58
CA LEU A 326 -11.09 -13.31 30.39
C LEU A 326 -11.49 -14.74 30.74
N ALA A 327 -12.52 -15.24 30.06
CA ALA A 327 -12.99 -16.60 30.24
C ALA A 327 -11.92 -17.64 29.82
N ALA A 328 -12.07 -18.86 30.33
CA ALA A 328 -11.27 -19.98 29.87
C ALA A 328 -11.48 -20.25 28.37
N ASN A 329 -10.42 -20.70 27.69
CA ASN A 329 -10.53 -21.08 26.28
C ASN A 329 -11.55 -22.21 26.08
N PRO A 330 -12.28 -22.25 24.95
CA PRO A 330 -13.18 -23.35 24.64
C PRO A 330 -12.48 -24.71 24.53
N THR A 331 -11.22 -24.71 24.09
CA THR A 331 -10.35 -25.89 24.01
C THR A 331 -9.00 -25.58 24.64
N ASN A 332 -8.21 -26.62 24.92
CA ASN A 332 -6.86 -26.48 25.47
C ASN A 332 -5.77 -26.25 24.41
N SER A 333 -6.15 -26.22 23.13
CA SER A 333 -5.23 -26.17 22.00
C SER A 333 -5.48 -25.02 21.02
N ASN A 334 -6.62 -24.34 21.10
CA ASN A 334 -6.98 -23.30 20.15
C ASN A 334 -6.93 -21.94 20.86
N PRO A 335 -5.96 -21.07 20.50
CA PRO A 335 -5.98 -19.69 20.90
C PRO A 335 -7.29 -19.01 20.49
N VAL A 336 -7.74 -18.06 21.30
CA VAL A 336 -8.91 -17.23 21.01
C VAL A 336 -8.46 -15.80 20.87
N GLU A 337 -8.95 -15.11 19.84
CA GLU A 337 -8.68 -13.71 19.59
C GLU A 337 -9.50 -12.80 20.53
N TYR A 338 -8.86 -11.74 21.00
CA TYR A 338 -9.45 -10.68 21.80
C TYR A 338 -9.07 -9.32 21.21
N GLN A 339 -9.90 -8.32 21.46
CA GLN A 339 -9.64 -6.96 21.00
C GLN A 339 -10.03 -5.90 22.02
N PHE A 340 -9.39 -4.74 21.91
CA PHE A 340 -9.83 -3.50 22.54
C PHE A 340 -9.50 -2.32 21.62
N THR A 341 -10.04 -1.14 21.91
CA THR A 341 -9.79 0.06 21.10
C THR A 341 -9.29 1.22 21.95
N PHE A 342 -8.57 2.15 21.32
CA PHE A 342 -8.25 3.46 21.89
C PHE A 342 -8.28 4.54 20.80
N ASN A 343 -8.48 5.80 21.19
CA ASN A 343 -8.42 6.92 20.25
C ASN A 343 -7.01 7.53 20.26
N ALA A 344 -6.43 7.71 19.08
CA ALA A 344 -5.12 8.31 18.88
C ALA A 344 -5.23 9.84 19.01
N THR A 345 -5.07 10.40 20.22
CA THR A 345 -5.29 11.84 20.45
C THR A 345 -4.05 12.72 20.34
N GLN A 346 -2.87 12.12 20.19
CA GLN A 346 -1.60 12.85 20.09
C GLN A 346 -0.64 12.12 19.16
N PRO A 347 0.25 12.84 18.45
CA PRO A 347 1.25 12.20 17.60
C PRO A 347 2.38 11.60 18.45
N GLY A 348 3.16 10.71 17.83
CA GLY A 348 4.36 10.08 18.38
C GLY A 348 4.18 8.63 18.78
N LEU A 349 5.21 8.07 19.40
CA LEU A 349 5.29 6.65 19.75
C LEU A 349 4.34 6.28 20.89
N HIS A 350 3.45 5.34 20.61
CA HIS A 350 2.56 4.70 21.56
C HIS A 350 3.03 3.28 21.82
N ARG A 351 3.23 2.94 23.09
CA ARG A 351 3.59 1.60 23.54
C ARG A 351 2.34 0.89 24.04
N ILE A 352 1.93 -0.13 23.30
CA ILE A 352 0.81 -1.01 23.64
C ILE A 352 1.38 -2.20 24.41
N THR A 353 0.82 -2.54 25.55
CA THR A 353 1.27 -3.66 26.39
C THR A 353 0.07 -4.48 26.81
N VAL A 354 0.14 -5.80 26.58
CA VAL A 354 -0.85 -6.76 27.07
C VAL A 354 -0.13 -7.80 27.92
N SER A 355 -0.55 -7.93 29.18
CA SER A 355 -0.01 -8.91 30.13
C SER A 355 -1.12 -9.86 30.58
N GLY A 356 -0.81 -11.14 30.73
CA GLY A 356 -1.77 -12.17 31.10
C GLY A 356 -1.21 -13.17 32.11
N GLU A 357 -2.00 -13.50 33.12
CA GLU A 357 -1.69 -14.51 34.13
C GLU A 357 -2.91 -15.44 34.34
N GLY A 358 -2.69 -16.74 34.54
CA GLY A 358 -3.79 -17.69 34.79
C GLY A 358 -4.57 -17.34 36.06
N SER A 359 -5.89 -17.18 35.96
CA SER A 359 -6.77 -16.79 37.07
C SER A 359 -7.72 -17.94 37.41
N SER A 360 -7.20 -18.95 38.11
CA SER A 360 -7.96 -20.13 38.52
C SER A 360 -7.47 -20.65 39.87
N VAL A 361 -8.40 -21.23 40.64
CA VAL A 361 -8.07 -21.94 41.88
C VAL A 361 -7.12 -23.13 41.65
N LEU A 362 -7.09 -23.66 40.42
CA LEU A 362 -6.14 -24.71 40.03
C LEU A 362 -4.69 -24.24 40.05
N CYS A 363 -4.44 -22.93 39.92
CA CYS A 363 -3.11 -22.34 39.90
C CYS A 363 -2.54 -22.03 41.29
N ASN A 364 -3.34 -22.24 42.34
CA ASN A 364 -2.94 -21.89 43.71
C ASN A 364 -1.72 -22.69 44.17
N GLY A 365 -0.60 -21.99 44.38
CA GLY A 365 0.66 -22.59 44.83
C GLY A 365 1.43 -23.32 43.72
N LEU A 366 1.02 -23.16 42.46
CA LEU A 366 1.73 -23.69 41.28
C LEU A 366 2.51 -22.56 40.57
N PRO A 367 3.51 -22.89 39.76
CA PRO A 367 4.06 -21.94 38.79
C PRO A 367 2.94 -21.39 37.90
N ASN A 368 2.94 -20.08 37.70
CA ASN A 368 1.96 -19.34 36.91
C ASN A 368 2.61 -18.05 36.39
N PRO A 369 3.58 -18.13 35.47
CA PRO A 369 4.31 -16.97 35.02
C PRO A 369 3.39 -16.00 34.27
N VAL A 370 3.65 -14.70 34.44
CA VAL A 370 3.00 -13.64 33.65
C VAL A 370 3.61 -13.62 32.26
N GLU A 371 2.78 -13.73 31.23
CA GLU A 371 3.21 -13.53 29.84
C GLU A 371 2.92 -12.09 29.42
N THR A 372 3.80 -11.47 28.62
CA THR A 372 3.63 -10.08 28.18
C THR A 372 4.05 -9.90 26.73
N ILE A 373 3.17 -9.29 25.94
CA ILE A 373 3.40 -8.87 24.54
C ILE A 373 3.32 -7.35 24.46
N VAL A 374 4.17 -6.76 23.63
CA VAL A 374 4.31 -5.31 23.47
C VAL A 374 4.43 -4.97 22.00
N LEU A 375 3.73 -3.92 21.58
CA LEU A 375 3.80 -3.35 20.24
C LEU A 375 4.01 -1.85 20.36
N ASP A 376 5.07 -1.33 19.73
CA ASP A 376 5.28 0.11 19.58
C ASP A 376 4.69 0.57 18.23
N THR A 377 3.63 1.37 18.28
CA THR A 377 3.00 2.00 17.10
C THR A 377 3.22 3.50 17.12
N SER A 378 3.43 4.14 15.97
CA SER A 378 3.67 5.58 15.90
C SER A 378 2.48 6.29 15.28
N VAL A 379 1.81 7.12 16.08
CA VAL A 379 0.71 7.95 15.60
C VAL A 379 1.28 9.15 14.84
N GLN A 380 0.89 9.32 13.59
CA GLN A 380 1.26 10.45 12.76
C GLN A 380 0.45 11.68 13.13
N ALA A 381 1.04 12.86 13.01
CA ALA A 381 0.26 14.10 13.07
C ALA A 381 -0.65 14.18 11.83
N GLU A 382 -1.81 14.84 11.95
CA GLU A 382 -2.62 15.20 10.78
C GLU A 382 -1.76 16.01 9.80
N ARG A 383 -1.63 15.50 8.56
CA ARG A 383 -0.90 16.19 7.50
C ARG A 383 -1.87 17.00 6.66
N THR A 384 -1.42 18.19 6.27
CA THR A 384 -2.10 19.00 5.26
C THR A 384 -1.15 19.31 4.12
N TYR A 385 -1.68 19.32 2.91
CA TYR A 385 -0.98 19.46 1.64
C TYR A 385 -1.36 20.75 0.94
N ALA A 386 -0.63 21.04 -0.13
CA ALA A 386 -0.90 22.13 -1.05
C ALA A 386 -1.01 21.63 -2.50
N VAL A 387 -1.92 22.23 -3.27
CA VAL A 387 -2.01 22.04 -4.72
C VAL A 387 -1.60 23.34 -5.40
N THR A 388 -0.53 23.29 -6.19
CA THR A 388 -0.03 24.41 -6.98
C THR A 388 -0.44 24.28 -8.43
N PHE A 389 -1.26 25.21 -8.90
CA PHE A 389 -1.67 25.33 -10.29
C PHE A 389 -0.68 26.18 -11.07
N GLN A 390 -0.38 25.77 -12.30
CA GLN A 390 0.39 26.54 -13.26
C GLN A 390 -0.37 26.61 -14.58
N LEU A 391 -0.75 27.82 -14.99
CA LEU A 391 -1.64 28.06 -16.13
C LEU A 391 -0.93 28.75 -17.28
N ALA A 392 -1.12 28.22 -18.48
CA ALA A 392 -0.61 28.80 -19.72
C ALA A 392 -1.70 28.88 -20.81
N ASP A 393 -1.54 29.83 -21.72
CA ASP A 393 -2.36 29.99 -22.90
C ASP A 393 -2.11 28.83 -23.87
N ALA A 394 -3.18 28.13 -24.26
CA ALA A 394 -3.06 26.95 -25.11
C ALA A 394 -2.59 27.24 -26.54
N THR A 395 -2.69 28.49 -27.00
CA THR A 395 -2.29 28.91 -28.35
C THR A 395 -0.87 29.47 -28.37
N THR A 396 -0.52 30.27 -27.37
CA THR A 396 0.74 31.04 -27.36
C THR A 396 1.78 30.49 -26.37
N GLY A 397 1.36 29.65 -25.42
CA GLY A 397 2.19 29.20 -24.31
C GLY A 397 2.47 30.26 -23.25
N ALA A 398 1.93 31.48 -23.39
CA ALA A 398 2.14 32.57 -22.43
C ALA A 398 1.49 32.22 -21.07
N LYS A 399 2.15 32.58 -19.97
CA LYS A 399 1.62 32.34 -18.62
C LYS A 399 0.38 33.21 -18.37
N ILE A 400 -0.64 32.64 -17.74
CA ILE A 400 -1.93 33.32 -17.50
C ILE A 400 -1.96 33.90 -16.09
N GLU A 401 -1.76 35.20 -15.98
CA GLU A 401 -1.95 35.95 -14.73
C GLU A 401 -3.44 36.22 -14.45
N GLY A 402 -3.83 36.19 -13.18
CA GLY A 402 -5.15 36.64 -12.72
C GLY A 402 -6.29 35.62 -12.86
N ALA A 403 -6.03 34.38 -13.28
CA ALA A 403 -7.04 33.32 -13.31
C ALA A 403 -7.39 32.87 -11.88
N VAL A 404 -8.67 32.67 -11.63
CA VAL A 404 -9.19 32.30 -10.30
C VAL A 404 -9.47 30.80 -10.27
N ILE A 405 -8.82 30.11 -9.34
CA ILE A 405 -9.01 28.70 -9.04
C ILE A 405 -9.92 28.59 -7.81
N GLN A 406 -10.96 27.76 -7.94
CA GLN A 406 -11.80 27.33 -6.84
C GLN A 406 -11.60 25.83 -6.61
N MET A 407 -11.22 25.44 -5.40
CA MET A 407 -11.01 24.05 -4.98
C MET A 407 -11.41 23.93 -3.51
N ASP A 408 -12.23 22.94 -3.15
CA ASP A 408 -12.65 22.69 -1.76
C ASP A 408 -13.22 23.92 -1.03
N GLY A 409 -13.96 24.76 -1.77
CA GLY A 409 -14.48 26.04 -1.23
C GLY A 409 -13.41 27.12 -0.95
N LYS A 410 -12.12 26.82 -1.18
CA LYS A 410 -11.00 27.76 -1.15
C LYS A 410 -10.79 28.41 -2.52
N PHE A 411 -10.20 29.60 -2.52
CA PHE A 411 -9.90 30.37 -3.72
C PHE A 411 -8.42 30.74 -3.77
N ALA A 412 -7.81 30.59 -4.94
CA ALA A 412 -6.46 31.07 -5.24
C ALA A 412 -6.46 31.79 -6.60
N GLN A 413 -5.53 32.72 -6.81
CA GLN A 413 -5.43 33.49 -8.06
C GLN A 413 -4.01 33.42 -8.61
N THR A 414 -3.86 33.22 -9.91
CA THR A 414 -2.53 33.10 -10.53
C THR A 414 -1.77 34.41 -10.55
N ASP A 415 -0.48 34.34 -10.25
CA ASP A 415 0.47 35.45 -10.32
C ASP A 415 0.95 35.71 -11.77
N ALA A 416 1.89 36.64 -11.94
CA ALA A 416 2.49 36.99 -13.24
C ALA A 416 3.21 35.82 -13.93
N ASN A 417 3.56 34.76 -13.21
CA ASN A 417 4.15 33.53 -13.75
C ASN A 417 3.10 32.46 -14.05
N GLY A 418 1.81 32.77 -13.87
CA GLY A 418 0.69 31.86 -14.04
C GLY A 418 0.53 30.87 -12.89
N ILE A 419 1.09 31.15 -11.71
CA ILE A 419 1.16 30.20 -10.59
C ILE A 419 0.20 30.60 -9.47
N ALA A 420 -0.52 29.63 -8.91
CA ALA A 420 -1.39 29.81 -7.73
C ALA A 420 -1.38 28.56 -6.86
N THR A 421 -1.42 28.70 -5.54
CA THR A 421 -1.40 27.57 -4.61
C THR A 421 -2.61 27.57 -3.68
N VAL A 422 -3.26 26.42 -3.54
CA VAL A 422 -4.32 26.14 -2.55
C VAL A 422 -3.71 25.26 -1.47
N SER A 423 -3.66 25.73 -0.21
CA SER A 423 -3.00 25.02 0.90
C SER A 423 -4.00 24.46 1.92
N ALA A 424 -3.46 23.74 2.91
CA ALA A 424 -4.18 23.18 4.04
C ALA A 424 -5.26 22.15 3.63
N LEU A 425 -4.95 21.35 2.61
CA LEU A 425 -5.85 20.30 2.09
C LEU A 425 -5.49 18.97 2.75
N GLU A 426 -6.48 18.18 3.14
CA GLU A 426 -6.24 16.80 3.60
C GLU A 426 -6.02 15.88 2.39
N SER A 427 -5.61 14.64 2.62
CA SER A 427 -5.63 13.64 1.54
C SER A 427 -7.06 13.42 1.05
N GLY A 428 -7.23 13.23 -0.26
CA GLY A 428 -8.53 13.06 -0.89
C GLY A 428 -8.56 13.56 -2.33
N THR A 429 -9.70 13.33 -3.00
CA THR A 429 -9.93 13.79 -4.37
C THR A 429 -10.74 15.09 -4.38
N TYR A 430 -10.16 16.12 -4.99
CA TYR A 430 -10.72 17.46 -5.05
C TYR A 430 -11.07 17.85 -6.48
N GLY A 431 -12.32 18.21 -6.70
CA GLY A 431 -12.73 18.92 -7.92
C GLY A 431 -12.25 20.37 -7.88
N TYR A 432 -11.84 20.90 -9.03
CA TYR A 432 -11.49 22.29 -9.20
C TYR A 432 -12.14 22.93 -10.42
N VAL A 433 -12.39 24.24 -10.32
CA VAL A 433 -12.89 25.08 -11.41
C VAL A 433 -11.98 26.28 -11.55
N ILE A 434 -11.56 26.57 -12.78
CA ILE A 434 -10.65 27.67 -13.12
C ILE A 434 -11.38 28.62 -14.07
N THR A 435 -11.41 29.90 -13.69
CA THR A 435 -12.08 30.96 -14.44
C THR A 435 -11.14 32.13 -14.73
N HIS A 436 -11.29 32.73 -15.91
CA HIS A 436 -10.59 33.96 -16.28
C HIS A 436 -11.44 34.73 -17.31
N GLY A 437 -11.35 36.07 -17.32
CA GLY A 437 -12.20 36.91 -18.17
C GLY A 437 -11.97 36.75 -19.68
N SER A 438 -10.79 36.23 -20.08
CA SER A 438 -10.36 36.08 -21.48
C SER A 438 -10.18 34.63 -21.95
N TYR A 439 -10.47 33.66 -21.08
CA TYR A 439 -10.33 32.23 -21.38
C TYR A 439 -11.63 31.47 -21.09
N LEU A 440 -11.81 30.35 -21.77
CA LEU A 440 -12.90 29.42 -21.47
C LEU A 440 -12.72 28.80 -20.07
N THR A 441 -13.82 28.63 -19.34
CA THR A 441 -13.81 27.96 -18.04
C THR A 441 -13.29 26.54 -18.17
N LEU A 442 -12.37 26.16 -17.28
CA LEU A 442 -11.80 24.82 -17.20
C LEU A 442 -12.21 24.18 -15.87
N SER A 443 -12.49 22.89 -15.88
CA SER A 443 -12.81 22.13 -14.67
C SER A 443 -12.09 20.79 -14.73
N GLY A 444 -11.74 20.26 -13.57
CA GLY A 444 -11.04 18.98 -13.45
C GLY A 444 -11.05 18.49 -12.02
N SER A 445 -10.27 17.46 -11.75
CA SER A 445 -10.05 16.92 -10.41
C SER A 445 -8.59 16.55 -10.20
N THR A 446 -8.18 16.46 -8.94
CA THR A 446 -6.85 15.97 -8.53
C THR A 446 -7.01 15.15 -7.27
N THR A 447 -6.15 14.15 -7.08
CA THR A 447 -6.07 13.36 -5.86
C THR A 447 -4.81 13.75 -5.11
N ILE A 448 -4.96 13.98 -3.81
CA ILE A 448 -3.86 14.23 -2.88
C ILE A 448 -3.75 13.00 -1.99
N THR A 449 -2.61 12.32 -2.02
CA THR A 449 -2.37 11.13 -1.19
C THR A 449 -1.53 11.49 0.02
N ASP A 450 -0.32 11.97 -0.23
CA ASP A 450 0.72 12.10 0.78
C ASP A 450 1.76 13.19 0.46
N SER A 451 1.54 13.96 -0.60
CA SER A 451 2.45 15.00 -1.07
C SER A 451 1.72 16.17 -1.71
N ASP A 452 2.37 17.34 -1.66
CA ASP A 452 1.92 18.53 -2.38
C ASP A 452 1.86 18.25 -3.88
N GLN A 453 0.75 18.63 -4.52
CA GLN A 453 0.55 18.40 -5.94
C GLN A 453 0.87 19.65 -6.75
N THR A 454 1.39 19.46 -7.96
CA THR A 454 1.51 20.54 -8.94
C THR A 454 0.78 20.16 -10.21
N ILE A 455 -0.19 20.98 -10.62
CA ILE A 455 -1.06 20.72 -11.78
C ILE A 455 -0.80 21.77 -12.85
N PHE A 456 -0.48 21.29 -14.04
CA PHE A 456 -0.23 22.13 -15.21
C PHE A 456 -1.42 22.05 -16.16
N LEU A 457 -2.00 23.19 -16.50
CA LEU A 457 -3.18 23.24 -17.36
C LEU A 457 -3.01 24.34 -18.40
N THR A 458 -3.48 24.07 -19.61
CA THR A 458 -3.58 25.11 -20.65
C THR A 458 -5.03 25.53 -20.82
N MET A 459 -5.26 26.83 -21.00
CA MET A 459 -6.60 27.38 -21.24
C MET A 459 -6.73 27.92 -22.66
N GLN A 460 -7.85 27.63 -23.31
CA GLN A 460 -8.16 28.10 -24.66
C GLN A 460 -8.69 29.55 -24.62
N PRO A 461 -8.12 30.49 -25.40
CA PRO A 461 -8.63 31.86 -25.49
C PRO A 461 -10.10 31.91 -25.90
N GLY A 462 -10.91 32.72 -25.22
CA GLY A 462 -12.33 32.85 -25.50
C GLY A 462 -13.11 33.47 -24.34
N THR A 463 -14.30 34.02 -24.61
CA THR A 463 -15.19 34.55 -23.56
C THR A 463 -16.47 33.73 -23.56
N GLY A 464 -16.77 33.06 -22.44
CA GLY A 464 -17.96 32.21 -22.28
C GLY A 464 -17.72 30.96 -21.44
N VAL A 465 -18.82 30.33 -21.01
CA VAL A 465 -18.82 28.99 -20.43
C VAL A 465 -18.92 28.01 -21.59
N ILE A 466 -17.91 27.15 -21.81
CA ILE A 466 -18.17 25.93 -22.57
C ILE A 466 -19.09 25.08 -21.70
N THR A 467 -20.36 24.96 -22.07
CA THR A 467 -21.13 23.79 -21.65
C THR A 467 -20.30 22.59 -22.08
N PRO A 468 -19.88 21.70 -21.16
CA PRO A 468 -19.18 20.51 -21.54
C PRO A 468 -19.98 19.86 -22.67
N VAL A 469 -19.32 19.49 -23.77
CA VAL A 469 -19.84 18.35 -24.54
C VAL A 469 -20.09 17.29 -23.48
N PRO A 470 -21.29 16.68 -23.40
CA PRO A 470 -21.50 15.61 -22.45
C PRO A 470 -20.38 14.62 -22.73
N GLN A 471 -19.44 14.53 -21.78
CA GLN A 471 -18.62 13.34 -21.64
C GLN A 471 -19.64 12.21 -21.76
N PRO A 472 -19.48 11.23 -22.68
CA PRO A 472 -20.34 10.06 -22.65
C PRO A 472 -20.34 9.64 -21.20
N GLU A 473 -21.51 9.67 -20.55
CA GLU A 473 -21.64 9.42 -19.12
C GLU A 473 -20.74 8.25 -18.83
N GLN A 474 -19.57 8.54 -18.26
CA GLN A 474 -18.80 7.53 -17.58
C GLN A 474 -19.79 7.16 -16.49
N PRO A 475 -20.35 5.94 -16.53
CA PRO A 475 -21.35 5.55 -15.54
C PRO A 475 -20.73 5.96 -14.23
N ALA A 476 -21.45 6.81 -13.49
CA ALA A 476 -20.98 7.31 -12.21
C ALA A 476 -20.34 6.12 -11.53
N GLN A 477 -19.02 6.17 -11.29
CA GLN A 477 -18.49 5.32 -10.24
C GLN A 477 -19.35 5.71 -9.07
N ALA A 478 -20.20 4.76 -8.66
CA ALA A 478 -21.11 4.97 -7.57
C ALA A 478 -20.26 5.61 -6.50
N LYS A 479 -20.62 6.84 -6.07
CA LYS A 479 -20.33 7.19 -4.69
C LYS A 479 -20.79 5.96 -3.93
N GLU A 480 -19.88 5.24 -3.29
CA GLU A 480 -20.28 4.17 -2.39
C GLU A 480 -21.37 4.80 -1.55
N ASP A 481 -22.59 4.30 -1.72
CA ASP A 481 -23.71 4.80 -0.94
C ASP A 481 -23.29 4.50 0.49
N PRO A 482 -23.10 5.50 1.38
CA PRO A 482 -22.74 5.20 2.75
C PRO A 482 -23.77 4.25 3.41
N GLU A 483 -24.97 4.16 2.85
CA GLU A 483 -25.99 3.20 3.23
C GLU A 483 -25.69 1.75 2.77
N PHE A 484 -25.03 1.55 1.63
CA PHE A 484 -24.74 0.24 1.01
C PHE A 484 -23.32 0.18 0.43
N GLY A 485 -22.39 -0.43 1.16
CA GLY A 485 -20.99 -0.55 0.79
C GLY A 485 -20.52 -2.00 0.88
N ILE A 486 -19.85 -2.49 -0.16
CA ILE A 486 -19.16 -3.78 -0.10
C ILE A 486 -17.68 -3.56 -0.42
N SER A 487 -16.82 -3.98 0.49
CA SER A 487 -15.37 -3.91 0.34
C SER A 487 -14.79 -5.31 0.17
N ILE A 488 -13.79 -5.43 -0.69
CA ILE A 488 -12.99 -6.65 -0.79
C ILE A 488 -11.74 -6.40 0.02
N GLY A 489 -11.66 -7.02 1.20
CA GLY A 489 -10.56 -6.80 2.14
C GLY A 489 -9.27 -7.47 1.67
N SER A 490 -9.33 -8.70 1.16
CA SER A 490 -8.15 -9.37 0.61
C SER A 490 -8.52 -10.39 -0.45
N VAL A 491 -7.66 -10.51 -1.46
CA VAL A 491 -7.71 -11.62 -2.42
C VAL A 491 -6.35 -12.28 -2.45
N ARG A 492 -6.31 -13.58 -2.21
CA ARG A 492 -5.12 -14.41 -2.40
C ARG A 492 -5.44 -15.47 -3.43
N ILE A 493 -4.64 -15.53 -4.49
CA ILE A 493 -4.66 -16.63 -5.44
C ILE A 493 -3.46 -17.48 -5.10
N GLY A 494 -3.67 -18.73 -4.67
CA GLY A 494 -2.57 -19.62 -4.30
C GLY A 494 -1.68 -19.85 -5.51
N ASP A 495 -0.36 -19.69 -5.32
CA ASP A 495 0.66 -19.82 -6.35
C ASP A 495 0.35 -19.07 -7.65
N ALA A 496 -0.17 -17.83 -7.54
CA ALA A 496 -0.67 -17.03 -8.68
C ALA A 496 0.28 -16.99 -9.90
N PHE A 497 1.60 -17.05 -9.68
CA PHE A 497 2.61 -16.97 -10.74
C PHE A 497 3.28 -18.31 -11.10
N ASN A 498 2.80 -19.42 -10.56
CA ASN A 498 3.32 -20.76 -10.84
C ASN A 498 2.17 -21.75 -11.13
N GLN A 499 1.22 -21.37 -11.98
CA GLN A 499 0.13 -22.26 -12.38
C GLN A 499 0.56 -23.13 -13.56
N TYR A 500 -0.02 -24.33 -13.67
CA TYR A 500 0.18 -25.24 -14.80
C TYR A 500 -1.15 -25.52 -15.47
N ALA A 501 -1.13 -25.84 -16.77
CA ALA A 501 -2.32 -26.33 -17.46
C ALA A 501 -2.86 -27.59 -16.76
N GLY A 502 -4.17 -27.67 -16.56
CA GLY A 502 -4.81 -28.74 -15.77
C GLY A 502 -4.84 -28.53 -14.25
N ALA A 503 -4.26 -27.44 -13.71
CA ALA A 503 -4.25 -27.17 -12.27
C ALA A 503 -5.59 -26.61 -11.75
N ASP A 504 -5.89 -26.90 -10.48
CA ASP A 504 -6.92 -26.20 -9.72
C ASP A 504 -6.30 -24.96 -9.06
N VAL A 505 -6.78 -23.78 -9.42
CA VAL A 505 -6.31 -22.48 -8.91
C VAL A 505 -7.17 -22.07 -7.71
N PRO A 506 -6.66 -22.12 -6.47
CA PRO A 506 -7.41 -21.69 -5.29
C PRO A 506 -7.43 -20.17 -5.16
N VAL A 507 -8.63 -19.60 -5.07
CA VAL A 507 -8.86 -18.16 -4.89
C VAL A 507 -9.54 -17.93 -3.55
N TYR A 508 -8.76 -17.46 -2.57
CA TYR A 508 -9.25 -17.03 -1.27
C TYR A 508 -9.73 -15.58 -1.35
N LEU A 509 -11.01 -15.38 -1.12
CA LEU A 509 -11.65 -14.07 -1.11
C LEU A 509 -12.08 -13.71 0.30
N THR A 510 -11.65 -12.56 0.79
CA THR A 510 -12.16 -11.96 2.01
C THR A 510 -12.85 -10.65 1.66
N PHE A 511 -14.10 -10.49 2.07
CA PHE A 511 -14.90 -9.31 1.79
C PHE A 511 -15.77 -8.95 2.99
N SER A 512 -16.15 -7.69 3.07
CA SER A 512 -16.91 -7.13 4.18
C SER A 512 -17.94 -6.13 3.70
N ASN A 513 -18.98 -5.93 4.51
CA ASN A 513 -19.97 -4.88 4.30
C ASN A 513 -19.48 -3.59 4.98
N SER A 514 -19.05 -2.62 4.17
CA SER A 514 -18.62 -1.29 4.61
C SER A 514 -19.77 -0.28 4.72
N GLY A 515 -21.00 -0.65 4.32
CA GLY A 515 -22.18 0.20 4.40
C GLY A 515 -22.90 0.17 5.75
N ASP A 516 -23.82 1.12 5.95
CA ASP A 516 -24.59 1.24 7.20
C ASP A 516 -25.76 0.25 7.32
N ARG A 517 -26.09 -0.52 6.28
CA ARG A 517 -27.17 -1.54 6.27
C ARG A 517 -26.68 -2.94 5.92
N GLN A 518 -27.43 -3.96 6.34
CA GLN A 518 -27.22 -5.34 5.90
C GLN A 518 -27.43 -5.45 4.39
N LEU A 519 -26.56 -6.19 3.71
CA LEU A 519 -26.69 -6.56 2.31
C LEU A 519 -27.30 -7.96 2.21
N GLU A 520 -28.31 -8.12 1.38
CA GLU A 520 -28.97 -9.40 1.12
C GLU A 520 -28.47 -10.00 -0.21
N ASP A 521 -28.52 -11.32 -0.31
CA ASP A 521 -28.23 -12.08 -1.53
C ASP A 521 -26.85 -11.82 -2.17
N VAL A 522 -25.83 -11.53 -1.35
CA VAL A 522 -24.49 -11.25 -1.83
C VAL A 522 -23.86 -12.51 -2.44
N LYS A 523 -23.26 -12.38 -3.61
CA LYS A 523 -22.65 -13.44 -4.39
C LYS A 523 -21.24 -13.04 -4.84
N ALA A 524 -20.27 -13.90 -4.60
CA ALA A 524 -18.91 -13.76 -5.13
C ALA A 524 -18.76 -14.62 -6.39
N THR A 525 -18.16 -14.08 -7.45
CA THR A 525 -17.91 -14.77 -8.71
C THR A 525 -16.49 -14.47 -9.17
N VAL A 526 -15.75 -15.49 -9.56
CA VAL A 526 -14.39 -15.38 -10.09
C VAL A 526 -14.37 -15.91 -11.51
N VAL A 527 -13.74 -15.19 -12.44
CA VAL A 527 -13.75 -15.50 -13.88
C VAL A 527 -12.39 -15.23 -14.50
N ILE A 528 -11.86 -16.16 -15.28
CA ILE A 528 -10.78 -15.93 -16.23
C ILE A 528 -11.43 -15.91 -17.62
N GLN A 529 -11.66 -14.71 -18.16
CA GLN A 529 -12.49 -14.55 -19.36
C GLN A 529 -11.85 -15.22 -20.59
N ASP A 530 -10.54 -15.08 -20.74
CA ASP A 530 -9.80 -15.60 -21.88
C ASP A 530 -9.78 -17.15 -21.93
N LEU A 531 -9.95 -17.78 -20.77
CA LEU A 531 -9.99 -19.24 -20.63
C LEU A 531 -11.41 -19.78 -20.49
N ALA A 532 -12.43 -18.90 -20.45
CA ALA A 532 -13.82 -19.23 -20.14
C ALA A 532 -14.01 -20.02 -18.82
N VAL A 533 -13.08 -19.90 -17.88
CA VAL A 533 -13.13 -20.54 -16.56
C VAL A 533 -13.83 -19.61 -15.57
N ARG A 534 -14.77 -20.15 -14.78
CA ARG A 534 -15.47 -19.38 -13.75
C ARG A 534 -15.94 -20.25 -12.59
N ASP A 535 -15.97 -19.67 -11.40
CA ASP A 535 -16.60 -20.24 -10.21
C ASP A 535 -17.38 -19.16 -9.45
N SER A 536 -18.37 -19.53 -8.65
CA SER A 536 -19.15 -18.59 -7.85
C SER A 536 -19.71 -19.19 -6.56
N ILE A 537 -19.75 -18.40 -5.50
CA ILE A 537 -20.28 -18.77 -4.18
C ILE A 537 -21.29 -17.73 -3.66
N GLY A 538 -22.32 -18.20 -2.95
CA GLY A 538 -23.49 -17.42 -2.51
C GLY A 538 -24.81 -17.92 -3.13
N PRO A 539 -25.95 -17.26 -2.87
CA PRO A 539 -26.10 -16.00 -2.13
C PRO A 539 -25.83 -16.11 -0.62
N PHE A 540 -25.54 -14.98 0.01
CA PHE A 540 -25.40 -14.84 1.46
C PHE A 540 -25.77 -13.43 1.95
N ASP A 541 -26.31 -13.38 3.17
CA ASP A 541 -26.58 -12.10 3.84
C ASP A 541 -25.32 -11.64 4.59
N LEU A 542 -24.98 -10.35 4.47
CA LEU A 542 -23.81 -9.74 5.07
C LEU A 542 -24.23 -8.55 5.93
N ARG A 543 -24.21 -8.68 7.25
CA ARG A 543 -24.59 -7.58 8.17
C ARG A 543 -23.56 -6.45 8.11
N ARG A 544 -23.95 -5.28 8.61
CA ARG A 544 -23.03 -4.13 8.76
C ARG A 544 -21.74 -4.54 9.48
N ASN A 545 -20.60 -4.18 8.90
CA ASN A 545 -19.25 -4.51 9.38
C ASN A 545 -18.92 -6.01 9.48
N GLU A 546 -19.79 -6.89 8.97
CA GLU A 546 -19.52 -8.32 8.91
C GLU A 546 -18.51 -8.60 7.79
N GLN A 547 -17.47 -9.35 8.14
CA GLN A 547 -16.45 -9.82 7.21
C GLN A 547 -16.60 -11.33 7.02
N ARG A 548 -16.41 -11.78 5.79
CA ARG A 548 -16.50 -13.17 5.41
C ARG A 548 -15.34 -13.56 4.51
N SER A 549 -14.84 -14.78 4.68
CA SER A 549 -13.78 -15.36 3.84
C SER A 549 -14.28 -16.63 3.19
N GLU A 550 -14.07 -16.76 1.88
CA GLU A 550 -14.51 -17.88 1.05
C GLU A 550 -13.38 -18.34 0.13
N LEU A 551 -13.38 -19.64 -0.21
CA LEU A 551 -12.44 -20.23 -1.17
C LEU A 551 -13.22 -20.67 -2.42
N LEU A 552 -12.80 -20.20 -3.58
CA LEU A 552 -13.25 -20.67 -4.89
C LEU A 552 -12.13 -21.41 -5.61
N LEU A 553 -12.47 -22.41 -6.42
CA LEU A 553 -11.49 -23.23 -7.14
C LEU A 553 -11.73 -23.11 -8.64
N LEU A 554 -10.81 -22.47 -9.36
CA LEU A 554 -10.87 -22.36 -10.82
C LEU A 554 -10.08 -23.51 -11.45
N GLN A 555 -10.73 -24.35 -12.24
CA GLN A 555 -10.06 -25.47 -12.90
C GLN A 555 -9.55 -25.02 -14.29
N LEU A 556 -8.24 -25.06 -14.49
CA LEU A 556 -7.63 -24.78 -15.79
C LEU A 556 -7.68 -26.02 -16.68
N ASP A 557 -7.95 -25.84 -17.97
CA ASP A 557 -7.90 -26.94 -18.94
C ASP A 557 -6.42 -27.34 -19.22
N GLU A 558 -6.19 -28.61 -19.58
CA GLU A 558 -4.84 -29.11 -19.95
C GLU A 558 -4.30 -28.46 -21.25
N SER A 559 -5.15 -27.83 -22.06
CA SER A 559 -4.78 -27.15 -23.31
C SER A 559 -4.48 -25.65 -23.16
N VAL A 560 -4.57 -25.11 -21.94
CA VAL A 560 -4.25 -23.70 -21.64
C VAL A 560 -2.81 -23.39 -22.07
N GLN A 561 -2.63 -22.32 -22.83
CA GLN A 561 -1.30 -21.90 -23.27
C GLN A 561 -0.58 -21.15 -22.13
N PRO A 562 0.75 -21.24 -22.03
CA PRO A 562 1.51 -20.43 -21.10
C PRO A 562 1.28 -18.93 -21.33
N GLY A 563 1.20 -18.15 -20.26
CA GLY A 563 0.98 -16.71 -20.33
C GLY A 563 0.30 -16.13 -19.10
N LEU A 564 0.18 -14.80 -19.08
CA LEU A 564 -0.53 -14.06 -18.04
C LEU A 564 -2.02 -13.95 -18.40
N TYR A 565 -2.88 -14.33 -17.45
CA TYR A 565 -4.32 -14.29 -17.60
C TYR A 565 -4.97 -13.43 -16.51
N PRO A 566 -5.81 -12.45 -16.88
CA PRO A 566 -6.53 -11.64 -15.90
C PRO A 566 -7.68 -12.45 -15.26
N VAL A 567 -7.66 -12.51 -13.94
CA VAL A 567 -8.73 -13.04 -13.10
C VAL A 567 -9.62 -11.88 -12.66
N ARG A 568 -10.87 -11.87 -13.15
CA ARG A 568 -11.90 -10.93 -12.74
C ARG A 568 -12.69 -11.51 -11.56
N ILE A 569 -12.69 -10.78 -10.44
CA ILE A 569 -13.46 -11.15 -9.25
C ILE A 569 -14.57 -10.12 -9.08
N THR A 570 -15.80 -10.58 -8.95
CA THR A 570 -17.00 -9.76 -8.80
C THR A 570 -17.73 -10.17 -7.54
N LEU A 571 -17.93 -9.23 -6.63
CA LEU A 571 -18.89 -9.33 -5.53
C LEU A 571 -20.13 -8.52 -5.91
N TYR A 572 -21.28 -9.15 -5.84
CA TYR A 572 -22.54 -8.59 -6.30
C TYR A 572 -23.63 -8.85 -5.26
N SER A 573 -24.42 -7.83 -4.97
CA SER A 573 -25.71 -7.89 -4.28
C SER A 573 -26.75 -7.17 -5.14
N GLU A 574 -28.03 -7.25 -4.80
CA GLU A 574 -29.05 -6.48 -5.53
C GLU A 574 -28.80 -4.96 -5.44
N GLU A 575 -28.20 -4.48 -4.35
CA GLU A 575 -28.02 -3.04 -4.08
C GLU A 575 -26.65 -2.48 -4.52
N THR A 576 -25.58 -3.29 -4.47
CA THR A 576 -24.22 -2.84 -4.79
C THR A 576 -23.38 -3.94 -5.43
N SER A 577 -22.34 -3.55 -6.17
CA SER A 577 -21.38 -4.48 -6.75
C SER A 577 -19.96 -3.92 -6.76
N ARG A 578 -18.97 -4.79 -6.57
CA ARG A 578 -17.56 -4.47 -6.62
C ARG A 578 -16.83 -5.45 -7.51
N VAL A 579 -15.96 -4.94 -8.36
CA VAL A 579 -15.14 -5.74 -9.27
C VAL A 579 -13.68 -5.40 -9.01
N ILE A 580 -12.84 -6.42 -8.92
CA ILE A 580 -11.39 -6.27 -8.91
C ILE A 580 -10.76 -7.24 -9.90
N TYR A 581 -9.56 -6.90 -10.33
CA TYR A 581 -8.76 -7.73 -11.21
C TYR A 581 -7.50 -8.20 -10.48
N ARG A 582 -7.10 -9.42 -10.75
CA ARG A 582 -5.81 -10.01 -10.39
C ARG A 582 -5.26 -10.72 -11.62
N GLU A 583 -4.02 -11.17 -11.55
CA GLU A 583 -3.40 -11.92 -12.63
C GLU A 583 -2.96 -13.27 -12.11
N ILE A 584 -2.96 -14.26 -13.01
CA ILE A 584 -2.22 -15.50 -12.82
C ILE A 584 -1.27 -15.70 -13.99
N GLU A 585 -0.12 -16.32 -13.74
CA GLU A 585 0.79 -16.80 -14.77
C GLU A 585 0.67 -18.32 -14.89
N VAL A 586 0.36 -18.78 -16.09
CA VAL A 586 0.44 -20.20 -16.45
C VAL A 586 1.78 -20.45 -17.10
N LEU A 587 2.54 -21.37 -16.54
CA LEU A 587 3.86 -21.78 -17.01
C LEU A 587 3.75 -22.98 -17.97
N GLU A 588 4.85 -23.26 -18.68
CA GLU A 588 5.00 -24.45 -19.54
C GLU A 588 4.86 -25.78 -18.81
#